data_AF-A0A0B7AEE0-F1
#
_entry.id   AF-A0A0B7AEE0-F1
#
_cell.length_a   1.000
_cell.length_b   1.000
_cell.length_c   1.000
_cell.angle_alpha   90.00
_cell.angle_beta   90.00
_cell.angle_gamma   90.00
#
_symmetry.space_group_name_H-M   'P 1'
#
loop_
_entity.id
_entity.type
_entity.pdbx_description
1 polymer ?
#
loop_
_entity_poly.entity_id
_entity_poly.type
_entity_poly.pdbx_seq_one_letter_code
_entity_poly.pdbx_strand_id
1 'polypeptide(L)'
;LSVEMELSDVDWLVMRARNFPKSDPYSAKAWLLTAKSLYPQSFVIQFESYLVEKAAKNVNEAARSLQDMLQNFQMSPHFGQRFTAS
;
A
#
# COMPACT_ATOMS: atom_id res chain seq x y z
N LEU A 1 -3.12 -21.58 23.42
CA LEU A 1 -2.82 -20.13 23.56
C LEU A 1 -2.60 -19.60 22.16
N SER A 2 -3.60 -18.94 21.59
CA SER A 2 -3.46 -18.25 20.32
C SER A 2 -2.53 -17.08 20.57
N VAL A 3 -1.30 -17.15 20.04
CA VAL A 3 -0.42 -15.99 20.04
C VAL A 3 -1.07 -15.00 19.09
N GLU A 4 -1.77 -14.01 19.63
CA GLU A 4 -2.06 -12.79 18.88
C GLU A 4 -0.70 -12.20 18.54
N MET A 5 -0.19 -12.52 17.34
CA MET A 5 0.98 -11.83 16.81
C MET A 5 0.58 -10.36 16.77
N GLU A 6 1.22 -9.52 17.59
CA GLU A 6 1.05 -8.08 17.47
C GLU A 6 1.45 -7.70 16.05
N LEU A 7 0.44 -7.40 15.24
CA LEU A 7 0.62 -6.85 13.92
C LEU A 7 1.15 -5.43 14.08
N SER A 8 2.08 -5.02 13.22
CA SER A 8 2.40 -3.60 13.14
C SER A 8 1.12 -2.82 12.80
N ASP A 9 1.01 -1.56 13.22
CA ASP A 9 -0.17 -0.73 12.92
C ASP A 9 -0.51 -0.72 11.42
N VAL A 10 0.54 -0.76 10.57
CA VAL A 10 0.43 -0.87 9.11
C VAL A 10 -0.22 -2.19 8.70
N ASP A 11 0.27 -3.31 9.23
CA ASP A 11 -0.26 -4.64 8.93
C ASP A 11 -1.70 -4.81 9.43
N TRP A 12 -2.01 -4.23 10.60
CA TRP A 12 -3.38 -4.24 11.13
C TRP A 12 -4.33 -3.46 10.22
N LEU A 13 -3.97 -2.26 9.78
CA LEU A 13 -4.78 -1.45 8.86
C LEU A 13 -4.99 -2.15 7.51
N VAL A 14 -3.95 -2.79 6.99
CA VAL A 14 -4.02 -3.58 5.75
C VAL A 14 -4.89 -4.82 5.93
N MET A 15 -4.77 -5.53 7.05
CA MET A 15 -5.65 -6.63 7.40
C MET A 15 -7.12 -6.17 7.43
N ARG A 16 -7.40 -5.00 8.03
CA ARG A 16 -8.77 -4.44 8.03
C ARG A 16 -9.26 -4.17 6.62
N ALA A 17 -8.46 -3.58 5.75
CA ALA A 17 -8.84 -3.35 4.35
C ALA A 17 -9.16 -4.66 3.60
N ARG A 18 -8.36 -5.71 3.81
CA ARG A 18 -8.53 -7.03 3.18
C ARG A 18 -9.75 -7.81 3.68
N ASN A 19 -10.25 -7.50 4.88
CA ASN A 19 -11.44 -8.13 5.45
C ASN A 19 -12.75 -7.73 4.76
N PHE A 20 -12.72 -6.74 3.86
CA PHE A 20 -13.86 -6.39 3.03
C PHE A 20 -13.71 -7.11 1.69
N PRO A 21 -14.35 -8.27 1.49
CA PRO A 21 -14.33 -8.96 0.20
C PRO A 21 -14.97 -8.06 -0.88
N LYS A 22 -14.90 -8.53 -2.14
CA LYS A 22 -15.42 -7.85 -3.35
C LYS A 22 -16.84 -7.24 -3.23
N SER A 23 -17.61 -7.62 -2.21
CA SER A 23 -18.93 -7.06 -1.90
C SER A 23 -18.89 -5.61 -1.44
N ASP A 24 -17.80 -5.13 -0.81
CA ASP A 24 -17.70 -3.76 -0.32
C ASP A 24 -16.32 -3.13 -0.58
N PRO A 25 -16.04 -2.74 -1.83
CA PRO A 25 -14.80 -2.07 -2.19
C PRO A 25 -14.68 -0.67 -1.56
N TYR A 26 -15.77 -0.04 -1.13
CA TYR A 26 -15.72 1.29 -0.52
C TYR A 26 -15.15 1.23 0.88
N SER A 27 -15.53 0.23 1.68
CA SER A 27 -14.93 0.01 2.99
C SER A 27 -13.44 -0.32 2.90
N ALA A 28 -13.04 -1.18 1.94
CA ALA A 28 -11.62 -1.45 1.69
C ALA A 28 -10.84 -0.17 1.38
N LYS A 29 -11.39 0.68 0.49
CA LYS A 29 -10.79 1.98 0.14
C LYS A 29 -10.74 2.96 1.31
N ALA A 30 -11.76 2.99 2.16
CA ALA A 30 -11.78 3.85 3.35
C ALA A 30 -10.64 3.49 4.31
N TRP A 31 -10.44 2.19 4.58
CA TRP A 31 -9.31 1.73 5.41
C TRP A 31 -7.96 2.08 4.80
N LEU A 32 -7.78 1.90 3.49
CA LEU A 32 -6.54 2.25 2.81
C LEU A 32 -6.31 3.77 2.75
N LEU A 33 -7.37 4.57 2.64
CA LEU A 33 -7.28 6.03 2.74
C LEU A 33 -6.81 6.45 4.13
N THR A 34 -7.40 5.89 5.20
CA THR A 34 -6.94 6.12 6.57
C THR A 34 -5.47 5.73 6.73
N ALA A 35 -5.10 4.54 6.24
CA ALA A 35 -3.73 4.06 6.33
C ALA A 35 -2.74 4.96 5.58
N LYS A 36 -3.12 5.43 4.38
CA LYS A 36 -2.30 6.34 3.58
C LYS A 36 -2.13 7.72 4.23
N SER A 37 -3.15 8.21 4.94
CA SER A 37 -3.05 9.45 5.72
C SER A 37 -2.08 9.33 6.90
N LEU A 38 -2.03 8.16 7.54
CA LEU A 38 -1.14 7.91 8.69
C LEU A 38 0.30 7.55 8.25
N TYR A 39 0.44 6.76 7.19
CA TYR A 39 1.72 6.21 6.73
C TYR A 39 1.90 6.42 5.21
N PRO A 40 2.01 7.66 4.73
CA PRO A 40 2.02 7.98 3.30
C PRO A 40 3.19 7.35 2.52
N GLN A 41 4.30 7.06 3.19
CA GLN A 41 5.52 6.47 2.61
C GLN A 41 5.56 4.94 2.72
N SER A 42 4.54 4.31 3.28
CA SER A 42 4.49 2.84 3.41
C SER A 42 4.23 2.18 2.06
N PHE A 43 5.25 1.47 1.54
CA PHE A 43 5.12 0.68 0.32
C PHE A 43 3.99 -0.36 0.43
N VAL A 44 3.81 -0.98 1.60
CA VAL A 44 2.76 -1.98 1.83
C VAL A 44 1.38 -1.38 1.58
N ILE A 45 1.10 -0.19 2.11
CA ILE A 45 -0.19 0.50 1.93
C ILE A 45 -0.39 0.94 0.48
N GLN A 46 0.67 1.46 -0.16
CA GLN A 46 0.64 1.86 -1.56
C GLN A 46 0.36 0.66 -2.49
N PHE A 47 0.99 -0.47 -2.21
CA PHE A 47 0.82 -1.70 -2.99
C PHE A 47 -0.58 -2.30 -2.80
N GLU A 48 -1.12 -2.31 -1.58
CA GLU A 48 -2.49 -2.76 -1.34
C GLU A 48 -3.52 -1.87 -2.05
N SER A 49 -3.28 -0.56 -2.09
CA SER A 49 -4.12 0.38 -2.84
C SER A 49 -4.14 0.06 -4.33
N TYR A 50 -2.98 -0.26 -4.90
CA TYR A 50 -2.88 -0.75 -6.27
C TYR A 50 -3.67 -2.05 -6.50
N LEU A 51 -3.56 -3.03 -5.59
CA LEU A 51 -4.27 -4.31 -5.72
C LEU A 51 -5.79 -4.14 -5.69
N VAL A 52 -6.31 -3.25 -4.83
CA VAL A 52 -7.73 -2.94 -4.77
C VAL A 52 -8.24 -2.34 -6.08
N GLU A 53 -7.54 -1.36 -6.65
CA GLU A 53 -7.94 -0.76 -7.92
C GLU A 53 -7.81 -1.73 -9.10
N LYS A 54 -6.76 -2.57 -9.11
CA LYS A 54 -6.58 -3.64 -10.09
C LYS A 54 -7.75 -4.64 -10.03
N ALA A 55 -8.14 -5.07 -8.83
CA ALA A 55 -9.27 -6.00 -8.64
C ALA A 55 -10.61 -5.38 -9.07
N ALA A 56 -10.77 -4.07 -8.89
CA ALA A 56 -11.94 -3.30 -9.33
C ALA A 56 -11.95 -3.01 -10.85
N LYS A 57 -10.90 -3.39 -11.59
CA LYS A 57 -10.69 -3.02 -13.01
C LYS A 57 -10.63 -1.50 -13.27
N ASN A 58 -10.25 -0.73 -12.24
CA ASN A 58 -10.01 0.70 -12.35
C ASN A 58 -8.58 0.93 -12.87
N VAL A 59 -8.42 0.76 -14.18
CA VAL A 59 -7.10 0.73 -14.84
C VAL A 59 -6.34 2.04 -14.67
N ASN A 60 -7.04 3.18 -14.70
CA ASN A 60 -6.41 4.50 -14.59
C ASN A 60 -5.81 4.71 -13.18
N GLU A 61 -6.56 4.37 -12.15
CA GLU A 61 -6.17 4.50 -10.74
C GLU A 61 -5.07 3.50 -10.37
N ALA A 62 -5.15 2.27 -10.90
CA ALA A 62 -4.10 1.28 -10.75
C ALA A 62 -2.79 1.74 -11.42
N ALA A 63 -2.87 2.29 -12.63
CA ALA A 63 -1.70 2.81 -13.35
C ALA A 63 -1.05 3.99 -12.61
N ARG A 64 -1.86 4.94 -12.10
CA ARG A 64 -1.36 6.06 -11.28
C ARG A 64 -0.69 5.57 -10.01
N SER A 65 -1.33 4.65 -9.28
CA SER A 65 -0.75 4.08 -8.05
C SER A 65 0.59 3.39 -8.31
N LEU A 66 0.69 2.66 -9.44
CA LEU A 66 1.95 2.05 -9.85
C LEU A 66 3.03 3.08 -10.20
N GLN A 67 2.66 4.12 -10.95
CA GLN A 67 3.57 5.22 -11.29
C GLN A 67 4.11 5.90 -10.03
N ASP A 68 3.23 6.24 -9.09
CA ASP A 68 3.61 6.89 -7.83
C ASP A 68 4.58 6.03 -7.03
N MET A 69 4.33 4.71 -6.93
CA MET A 69 5.24 3.77 -6.26
C MET A 69 6.63 3.76 -6.90
N LEU A 70 6.71 3.75 -8.24
CA LEU A 70 7.98 3.74 -8.96
C LEU A 70 8.75 5.05 -8.78
N GLN A 71 8.07 6.20 -8.80
CA GLN A 71 8.70 7.50 -8.57
C GLN A 71 9.23 7.63 -7.13
N ASN A 72 8.44 7.20 -6.14
CA ASN A 72 8.85 7.22 -4.73
C ASN A 72 10.04 6.28 -4.47
N PHE A 73 10.12 5.15 -5.18
CA PHE A 73 11.25 4.24 -5.10
C PHE A 73 12.56 4.91 -5.58
N GLN A 74 12.49 5.73 -6.63
CA GLN A 74 13.65 6.45 -7.16
C GLN A 74 14.08 7.66 -6.31
N MET A 75 13.16 8.25 -5.55
CA MET A 75 13.46 9.40 -4.68
C MET A 75 14.08 9.02 -3.33
N SER A 76 14.21 7.74 -2.98
CA SER A 76 14.97 7.32 -1.80
C SER A 76 16.49 7.51 -2.04
N PRO A 77 17.16 8.47 -1.37
CA PRO A 77 18.55 8.85 -1.66
C PRO A 77 19.58 7.75 -1.34
N HIS A 78 19.19 6.65 -0.70
CA HIS A 78 20.05 5.51 -0.43
C HIS A 78 20.22 4.55 -1.63
N PHE A 79 19.39 4.66 -2.67
CA PHE A 79 19.54 3.82 -3.86
C PHE A 79 20.70 4.31 -4.75
N GLY A 80 20.84 5.62 -4.92
CA GLY A 80 21.92 6.22 -5.73
C GLY A 80 23.33 5.97 -5.19
N GLN A 81 23.50 5.79 -3.87
CA GLN A 81 24.82 5.55 -3.28
C GLN A 81 25.36 4.14 -3.46
N ARG A 82 24.54 3.16 -3.90
CA ARG A 82 25.00 1.80 -4.20
C ARG A 82 25.61 1.65 -5.59
N PHE A 83 25.44 2.64 -6.47
CA PHE A 83 25.94 2.60 -7.85
C PHE A 83 27.06 3.59 -8.14
N THR A 84 27.43 4.44 -7.17
CA THR A 84 28.53 5.42 -7.31
C THR A 84 29.80 5.02 -6.56
N ALA A 85 29.83 3.84 -5.93
CA ALA A 85 31.01 3.28 -5.30
C ALA A 85 31.63 2.22 -6.24
N SER A 86 32.37 2.67 -7.24
CA SER A 86 33.29 1.86 -8.06
C SER A 86 34.47 2.72 -8.49
#